data_AF-A0A673UTU0-F1
#
_entry.id   AF-A0A673UTU0-F1
#
_cell.length_a   1.000
_cell.length_b   1.000
_cell.length_c   1.000
_cell.angle_alpha   90.00
_cell.angle_beta   90.00
_cell.angle_gamma   90.00
#
_symmetry.space_group_name_H-M   'P 1'
#
loop_
_entity.id
_entity.type
_entity.pdbx_description
1 polymer ?
#
loop_
_entity_poly.entity_id
_entity_poly.type
_entity_poly.pdbx_seq_one_letter_code
_entity_poly.pdbx_strand_id
1 'polypeptide(L)'
;MEGQQNSQESVKEVSTMVRLALRRVAHMHVYLVRKASSVSKGHHQQSVGSRPAASEFAAQGAPGSVLELLGKSYPQDSYSNLSPKVLSRVGRNLHNQQHHPLWLIKERVKEHFYQQYVGRFGTPLFSVYDNLSPVVTTWQNFDSLLIPADHPSRKKGDNYYLNGTHMLRAHTSAHQWDLLRSGLDAFLVVGDVYRRDQIDSQHYPVFHQLEGVRLFSKHELFTGIKDGESLQLFEQSSRSAYKQETHTMEATKLIEFDLKQTLAKLVTHLFGDGLDIRWVDCYFPFTHPSFEMEVSFHGEWLEVLGCGVMEQRLVNSAGAQDRVGWAFGLGLERLAMILYDIPDIRLFWSEDERFLKQFRVSEINQKVKFQPLSKYPAVINDISFWLPSENYTENDFYDLVRTIGGDLVEKVDLIDKFEHPKSASTEKRQKELTRWRCLGGGGSGGSKRHTREYRKSWAYQLVCIPISASVLHFVSSHSLWLSTSSASTFCHVAPALSLSCRVPNALPNP
;
A
#
# COMPACT_ATOMS: atom_id res chain seq x y z
N MET A 1 8.66 1.75 67.99
CA MET A 1 8.86 0.40 67.41
C MET A 1 7.60 -0.15 66.72
N GLU A 2 6.60 0.67 66.38
CA GLU A 2 5.39 0.20 65.65
C GLU A 2 5.39 0.52 64.14
N GLY A 3 6.29 1.39 63.67
CA GLY A 3 6.34 1.81 62.25
C GLY A 3 7.07 0.84 61.29
N GLN A 4 7.83 -0.13 61.80
CA GLN A 4 8.58 -1.10 60.98
C GLN A 4 7.85 -2.44 60.80
N GLN A 5 6.79 -2.69 61.57
CA GLN A 5 6.07 -3.97 61.54
C GLN A 5 4.97 -3.98 60.44
N ASN A 6 4.30 -2.85 60.22
CA ASN A 6 3.27 -2.69 59.18
C ASN A 6 3.82 -2.76 57.74
N SER A 7 5.07 -2.36 57.50
CA SER A 7 5.66 -2.41 56.16
C SER A 7 6.09 -3.81 55.75
N GLN A 8 6.49 -4.67 56.70
CA GLN A 8 6.84 -6.07 56.43
C GLN A 8 5.63 -6.98 56.22
N GLU A 9 4.49 -6.65 56.81
CA GLU A 9 3.25 -7.42 56.68
C GLU A 9 2.60 -7.18 55.30
N SER A 10 2.57 -5.93 54.85
CA SER A 10 2.11 -5.54 53.49
C SER A 10 2.91 -6.22 52.37
N VAL A 11 4.24 -6.33 52.50
CA VAL A 11 5.10 -6.96 51.48
C VAL A 11 4.89 -8.48 51.42
N LYS A 12 4.57 -9.12 52.54
CA LYS A 12 4.26 -10.57 52.59
C LYS A 12 2.92 -10.89 51.95
N GLU A 13 1.90 -10.05 52.12
CA GLU A 13 0.60 -10.24 51.47
C GLU A 13 0.69 -10.11 49.94
N VAL A 14 1.42 -9.11 49.44
CA VAL A 14 1.64 -8.91 48.00
C VAL A 14 2.43 -10.08 47.40
N SER A 15 3.48 -10.57 48.08
CA SER A 15 4.24 -11.74 47.60
C SER A 15 3.39 -13.01 47.55
N THR A 16 2.46 -13.18 48.50
CA THR A 16 1.56 -14.34 48.56
C THR A 16 0.50 -14.28 47.46
N MET A 17 -0.05 -13.09 47.17
CA MET A 17 -0.97 -12.89 46.05
C MET A 17 -0.32 -13.15 44.68
N VAL A 18 0.92 -12.69 44.48
CA VAL A 18 1.67 -12.95 43.22
C VAL A 18 1.95 -14.44 43.03
N ARG A 19 2.29 -15.17 44.10
CA ARG A 19 2.48 -16.63 44.05
C ARG A 19 1.17 -17.39 43.77
N LEU A 20 0.03 -16.92 44.28
CA LEU A 20 -1.27 -17.50 43.99
C LEU A 20 -1.71 -17.26 42.54
N ALA A 21 -1.44 -16.07 42.00
CA ALA A 21 -1.71 -15.73 40.60
C ALA A 21 -0.87 -16.56 39.62
N LEU A 22 0.42 -16.75 39.91
CA LEU A 22 1.32 -17.59 39.10
C LEU A 22 0.91 -19.07 39.11
N ARG A 23 0.41 -19.60 40.24
CA ARG A 23 -0.16 -20.97 40.31
C ARG A 23 -1.45 -21.13 39.51
N ARG A 24 -2.29 -20.09 39.42
CA ARG A 24 -3.52 -20.12 38.60
C ARG A 24 -3.22 -20.09 37.10
N VAL A 25 -2.19 -19.37 36.67
CA VAL A 25 -1.74 -19.36 35.27
C VAL A 25 -1.14 -20.72 34.86
N ALA A 26 -0.36 -21.36 35.74
CA ALA A 26 0.18 -22.69 35.48
C ALA A 26 -0.90 -23.78 35.36
N HIS A 27 -1.97 -23.70 36.16
CA HIS A 27 -3.09 -24.65 36.08
C HIS A 27 -3.95 -24.48 34.81
N MET A 28 -4.08 -23.27 34.28
CA MET A 28 -4.77 -23.02 33.00
C MET A 28 -4.01 -23.57 31.79
N HIS A 29 -2.67 -23.56 31.84
CA HIS A 29 -1.84 -24.08 30.74
C HIS A 29 -1.88 -25.62 30.66
N VAL A 30 -2.01 -26.32 31.80
CA VAL A 30 -2.14 -27.79 31.84
C VAL A 30 -3.51 -28.27 31.36
N TYR A 31 -4.56 -27.45 31.47
CA TYR A 31 -5.91 -27.81 31.02
C TYR A 31 -6.11 -27.63 29.50
N LEU A 32 -5.36 -26.73 28.85
CA LEU A 32 -5.44 -26.48 27.40
C LEU A 32 -4.61 -27.47 26.56
N VAL A 33 -3.56 -28.08 27.13
CA VAL A 33 -2.70 -29.06 26.43
C VAL A 33 -3.31 -30.47 26.39
N ARG A 34 -4.36 -30.76 27.18
CA ARG A 34 -4.99 -32.09 27.24
C ARG A 34 -6.17 -32.32 26.30
N LYS A 35 -6.57 -31.34 25.49
CA LYS A 35 -7.74 -31.46 24.58
C LYS A 35 -7.39 -31.60 23.08
N ALA A 36 -6.12 -31.81 22.74
CA ALA A 36 -5.62 -31.95 21.37
C ALA A 36 -5.07 -33.36 21.05
N SER A 37 -5.59 -34.42 21.67
CA SER A 37 -5.12 -35.79 21.42
C SER A 37 -6.24 -36.82 21.58
N SER A 38 -7.18 -36.86 20.64
CA SER A 38 -8.07 -38.02 20.44
C SER A 38 -8.87 -37.92 19.13
N VAL A 39 -8.32 -38.35 17.99
CA VAL A 39 -9.11 -38.96 16.89
C VAL A 39 -8.27 -40.02 16.19
N SER A 40 -8.93 -41.14 15.93
CA SER A 40 -8.46 -42.51 15.70
C SER A 40 -7.80 -42.81 14.36
N LYS A 41 -6.92 -43.83 14.39
CA LYS A 41 -6.40 -44.58 13.24
C LYS A 41 -7.52 -45.40 12.58
N GLY A 42 -7.62 -45.32 11.26
CA GLY A 42 -8.39 -46.24 10.43
C GLY A 42 -7.64 -46.50 9.12
N HIS A 43 -7.25 -47.75 8.90
CA HIS A 43 -6.67 -48.25 7.65
C HIS A 43 -7.77 -48.38 6.58
N HIS A 44 -7.55 -47.86 5.37
CA HIS A 44 -8.09 -48.48 4.15
C HIS A 44 -7.16 -48.28 2.95
N GLN A 45 -7.15 -49.31 2.10
CA GLN A 45 -6.24 -49.59 0.99
C GLN A 45 -6.41 -48.65 -0.21
N GLN A 46 -5.33 -48.63 -1.01
CA GLN A 46 -5.12 -47.91 -2.26
C GLN A 46 -6.22 -48.10 -3.32
N SER A 47 -6.54 -47.02 -4.03
CA SER A 47 -6.84 -47.07 -5.47
C SER A 47 -6.18 -45.89 -6.18
N VAL A 48 -5.29 -46.22 -7.12
CA VAL A 48 -4.60 -45.33 -8.04
C VAL A 48 -5.58 -44.77 -9.06
N GLY A 49 -5.52 -43.46 -9.31
CA GLY A 49 -5.96 -42.86 -10.57
C GLY A 49 -7.16 -41.92 -10.48
N SER A 50 -6.90 -40.62 -10.40
CA SER A 50 -7.53 -39.57 -11.23
C SER A 50 -6.99 -38.19 -10.82
N ARG A 51 -6.52 -37.44 -11.81
CA ARG A 51 -6.14 -36.02 -11.68
C ARG A 51 -7.35 -35.22 -11.16
N PRO A 52 -7.23 -34.31 -10.18
CA PRO A 52 -8.19 -33.23 -10.08
C PRO A 52 -7.88 -32.25 -11.21
N ALA A 53 -8.78 -32.23 -12.19
CA ALA A 53 -8.82 -31.25 -13.24
C ALA A 53 -9.00 -29.85 -12.63
N ALA A 54 -8.41 -28.87 -13.31
CA ALA A 54 -8.61 -27.46 -13.08
C ALA A 54 -10.12 -27.11 -13.01
N SER A 55 -10.61 -26.74 -11.83
CA SER A 55 -11.90 -26.06 -11.67
C SER A 55 -11.98 -25.23 -10.37
N GLU A 56 -10.98 -24.40 -10.11
CA GLU A 56 -11.04 -23.35 -9.07
C GLU A 56 -10.94 -21.92 -9.65
N PHE A 57 -11.06 -21.79 -10.99
CA PHE A 57 -11.19 -20.49 -11.66
C PHE A 57 -12.61 -20.34 -12.19
N ALA A 58 -13.55 -20.14 -11.27
CA ALA A 58 -14.92 -19.75 -11.59
C ALA A 58 -15.26 -18.44 -10.85
N ALA A 59 -15.59 -17.42 -11.64
CA ALA A 59 -16.24 -16.15 -11.28
C ALA A 59 -15.52 -15.22 -10.30
N GLN A 60 -14.93 -14.14 -10.82
CA GLN A 60 -14.98 -12.87 -10.11
C GLN A 60 -16.45 -12.45 -10.00
N GLY A 61 -16.97 -12.45 -8.78
CA GLY A 61 -18.22 -11.80 -8.38
C GLY A 61 -19.48 -12.36 -9.01
N ALA A 62 -19.94 -13.54 -8.57
CA ALA A 62 -21.38 -13.80 -8.63
C ALA A 62 -22.09 -12.73 -7.75
N PRO A 63 -23.19 -12.10 -8.22
CA PRO A 63 -23.99 -11.21 -7.39
C PRO A 63 -24.40 -11.94 -6.10
N GLY A 64 -23.98 -11.42 -4.94
CA GLY A 64 -24.24 -12.02 -3.63
C GLY A 64 -23.08 -12.76 -2.96
N SER A 65 -21.88 -12.75 -3.56
CA SER A 65 -20.66 -13.20 -2.87
C SER A 65 -20.21 -12.21 -1.78
N VAL A 66 -19.68 -12.75 -0.69
CA VAL A 66 -19.29 -11.99 0.51
C VAL A 66 -17.79 -12.12 0.72
N LEU A 67 -17.11 -10.98 0.88
CA LEU A 67 -15.70 -10.92 1.29
C LEU A 67 -15.61 -10.81 2.81
N GLU A 68 -14.92 -11.75 3.45
CA GLU A 68 -14.59 -11.66 4.87
C GLU A 68 -13.17 -11.11 5.07
N LEU A 69 -13.03 -10.07 5.88
CA LEU A 69 -11.75 -9.45 6.21
C LEU A 69 -11.74 -8.95 7.65
N LEU A 70 -10.73 -9.34 8.42
CA LEU A 70 -10.55 -8.96 9.84
C LEU A 70 -11.80 -9.22 10.70
N GLY A 71 -12.50 -10.34 10.46
CA GLY A 71 -13.71 -10.74 11.19
C GLY A 71 -14.98 -9.97 10.82
N LYS A 72 -14.95 -9.15 9.76
CA LYS A 72 -16.11 -8.43 9.22
C LYS A 72 -16.45 -8.93 7.83
N SER A 73 -17.72 -8.85 7.49
CA SER A 73 -18.29 -9.30 6.21
C SER A 73 -18.63 -8.10 5.34
N TYR A 74 -18.22 -8.15 4.08
CA TYR A 74 -18.39 -7.10 3.08
C TYR A 74 -19.04 -7.70 1.82
N PRO A 75 -20.32 -7.41 1.54
CA PRO A 75 -20.96 -7.90 0.32
C PRO A 75 -20.27 -7.28 -0.90
N GLN A 76 -19.98 -8.09 -1.91
CA GLN A 76 -19.36 -7.62 -3.15
C GLN A 76 -20.41 -7.02 -4.09
N ASP A 77 -20.02 -5.99 -4.83
CA ASP A 77 -20.85 -5.27 -5.79
C ASP A 77 -20.03 -4.85 -7.04
N SER A 78 -20.60 -3.96 -7.86
CA SER A 78 -19.94 -3.50 -9.09
C SER A 78 -18.68 -2.66 -8.88
N TYR A 79 -18.37 -2.23 -7.65
CA TYR A 79 -17.14 -1.53 -7.29
C TYR A 79 -16.03 -2.48 -6.85
N SER A 80 -16.36 -3.68 -6.36
CA SER A 80 -15.40 -4.64 -5.80
C SER A 80 -14.32 -5.04 -6.82
N ASN A 81 -13.05 -4.85 -6.46
CA ASN A 81 -11.91 -5.14 -7.35
C ASN A 81 -10.67 -5.70 -6.61
N LEU A 82 -10.83 -6.15 -5.36
CA LEU A 82 -9.74 -6.71 -4.57
C LEU A 82 -9.26 -8.07 -5.10
N SER A 83 -7.95 -8.22 -5.23
CA SER A 83 -7.31 -9.51 -5.56
C SER A 83 -6.93 -10.29 -4.30
N PRO A 84 -6.94 -11.64 -4.33
CA PRO A 84 -6.47 -12.47 -3.22
C PRO A 84 -5.02 -12.16 -2.82
N LYS A 85 -4.18 -11.75 -3.78
CA LYS A 85 -2.79 -11.37 -3.53
C LYS A 85 -2.68 -10.14 -2.64
N VAL A 86 -3.46 -9.10 -2.92
CA VAL A 86 -3.48 -7.87 -2.10
C VAL A 86 -4.06 -8.15 -0.72
N LEU A 87 -5.15 -8.92 -0.65
CA LEU A 87 -5.75 -9.36 0.63
C LEU A 87 -4.75 -10.10 1.52
N SER A 88 -3.88 -10.95 0.95
CA SER A 88 -2.85 -11.69 1.71
C SER A 88 -1.79 -10.79 2.37
N ARG A 89 -1.71 -9.50 2.00
CA ARG A 89 -0.78 -8.53 2.59
C ARG A 89 -1.41 -7.76 3.76
N VAL A 90 -2.74 -7.74 3.87
CA VAL A 90 -3.44 -7.05 4.96
C VAL A 90 -3.04 -7.64 6.30
N GLY A 91 -2.65 -6.78 7.24
CA GLY A 91 -2.23 -7.17 8.59
C GLY A 91 -0.76 -7.62 8.70
N ARG A 92 0.02 -7.60 7.60
CA ARG A 92 1.47 -7.88 7.68
C ARG A 92 2.23 -6.83 8.50
N ASN A 93 1.74 -5.59 8.50
CA ASN A 93 2.16 -4.46 9.34
C ASN A 93 3.69 -4.32 9.44
N LEU A 94 4.38 -4.20 8.30
CA LEU A 94 5.84 -4.14 8.24
C LEU A 94 6.41 -2.94 9.02
N HIS A 95 5.66 -1.85 9.11
CA HIS A 95 5.97 -0.68 9.94
C HIS A 95 5.99 -0.97 11.45
N ASN A 96 5.40 -2.09 11.88
CA ASN A 96 5.40 -2.57 13.27
C ASN A 96 6.29 -3.80 13.50
N GLN A 97 6.94 -4.32 12.46
CA GLN A 97 7.88 -5.42 12.60
C GLN A 97 9.23 -4.89 13.09
N GLN A 98 9.63 -5.29 14.29
CA GLN A 98 10.92 -4.87 14.88
C GLN A 98 12.09 -5.18 13.94
N HIS A 99 13.05 -4.25 13.87
CA HIS A 99 14.21 -4.27 12.98
C HIS A 99 13.91 -4.26 11.47
N HIS A 100 12.64 -4.12 11.06
CA HIS A 100 12.33 -3.84 9.67
C HIS A 100 12.77 -2.39 9.32
N PRO A 101 13.33 -2.11 8.13
CA PRO A 101 13.74 -0.75 7.75
C PRO A 101 12.62 0.29 7.86
N LEU A 102 11.36 -0.07 7.55
CA LEU A 102 10.22 0.83 7.70
C LEU A 102 9.91 1.12 9.17
N TRP A 103 10.04 0.12 10.05
CA TRP A 103 9.92 0.30 11.49
C TRP A 103 11.03 1.20 12.03
N LEU A 104 12.27 1.06 11.54
CA LEU A 104 13.38 1.94 11.94
C LEU A 104 13.07 3.40 11.63
N ILE A 105 12.60 3.71 10.42
CA ILE A 105 12.21 5.09 10.08
C ILE A 105 11.07 5.57 10.97
N LYS A 106 10.04 4.75 11.18
CA LYS A 106 8.94 5.08 12.09
C LYS A 106 9.44 5.48 13.48
N GLU A 107 10.30 4.65 14.08
CA GLU A 107 10.82 4.92 15.43
C GLU A 107 11.71 6.17 15.48
N ARG A 108 12.54 6.43 14.45
CA ARG A 108 13.34 7.66 14.37
C ARG A 108 12.47 8.91 14.20
N VAL A 109 11.40 8.84 13.42
CA VAL A 109 10.44 9.95 13.29
C VAL A 109 9.72 10.19 14.63
N LYS A 110 9.27 9.12 15.31
CA LYS A 110 8.68 9.24 16.66
C LYS A 110 9.65 9.90 17.64
N GLU A 111 10.90 9.46 17.65
CA GLU A 111 11.94 10.04 18.50
C GLU A 111 12.14 11.54 18.20
N HIS A 112 12.18 11.93 16.93
CA HIS A 112 12.28 13.33 16.53
C HIS A 112 11.16 14.19 17.12
N PHE A 113 9.90 13.75 17.00
CA PHE A 113 8.76 14.49 17.55
C PHE A 113 8.74 14.50 19.08
N TYR A 114 9.23 13.45 19.75
CA TYR A 114 9.28 13.42 21.22
C TYR A 114 10.44 14.21 21.83
N GLN A 115 11.60 14.27 21.17
CA GLN A 115 12.81 14.86 21.75
C GLN A 115 13.19 16.22 21.15
N GLN A 116 12.89 16.44 19.86
CA GLN A 116 13.46 17.56 19.09
C GLN A 116 12.42 18.60 18.66
N TYR A 117 11.13 18.24 18.63
CA TYR A 117 10.07 19.22 18.37
C TYR A 117 9.92 20.14 19.59
N VAL A 118 10.04 21.45 19.38
CA VAL A 118 9.93 22.45 20.44
C VAL A 118 8.79 23.40 20.06
N GLY A 119 7.65 23.25 20.74
CA GLY A 119 6.55 24.20 20.63
C GLY A 119 6.80 25.43 21.51
N ARG A 120 6.17 26.56 21.15
CA ARG A 120 6.33 27.83 21.89
C ARG A 120 5.77 27.80 23.32
N PHE A 121 4.80 26.92 23.57
CA PHE A 121 4.13 26.75 24.87
C PHE A 121 4.48 25.39 25.52
N GLY A 122 5.57 24.76 25.06
CA GLY A 122 5.95 23.39 25.38
C GLY A 122 5.84 22.45 24.17
N THR A 123 6.45 21.28 24.25
CA THR A 123 6.36 20.25 23.21
C THR A 123 5.00 19.55 23.29
N PRO A 124 4.10 19.72 22.29
CA PRO A 124 2.87 18.95 22.25
C PRO A 124 3.19 17.45 22.17
N LEU A 125 2.44 16.65 22.91
CA LEU A 125 2.58 15.21 22.87
C LEU A 125 1.93 14.67 21.60
N PHE A 126 2.75 14.24 20.63
CA PHE A 126 2.25 13.55 19.46
C PHE A 126 1.81 12.13 19.84
N SER A 127 0.49 11.92 19.90
CA SER A 127 -0.08 10.59 20.08
C SER A 127 0.13 9.76 18.82
N VAL A 128 0.59 8.52 18.94
CA VAL A 128 0.94 7.67 17.78
C VAL A 128 -0.11 6.59 17.58
N TYR A 129 -0.65 6.51 16.37
CA TYR A 129 -1.62 5.52 15.94
C TYR A 129 -1.04 4.70 14.78
N ASP A 130 -0.41 3.57 15.10
CA ASP A 130 0.27 2.71 14.13
C ASP A 130 -0.42 1.35 13.89
N ASN A 131 -1.64 1.17 14.41
CA ASN A 131 -2.38 -0.09 14.32
C ASN A 131 -3.86 0.09 13.94
N LEU A 132 -4.18 1.17 13.21
CA LEU A 132 -5.53 1.40 12.67
C LEU A 132 -5.80 0.44 11.50
N SER A 133 -7.00 -0.14 11.46
CA SER A 133 -7.45 -0.99 10.34
C SER A 133 -7.32 -0.25 9.00
N PRO A 134 -6.76 -0.87 7.95
CA PRO A 134 -6.69 -0.27 6.62
C PRO A 134 -8.04 -0.19 5.92
N VAL A 135 -9.05 -0.94 6.40
CA VAL A 135 -10.41 -0.84 5.87
C VAL A 135 -11.07 0.43 6.38
N VAL A 136 -11.43 1.32 5.44
CA VAL A 136 -12.09 2.60 5.70
C VAL A 136 -13.32 2.75 4.80
N THR A 137 -14.23 3.64 5.18
CA THR A 137 -15.31 4.09 4.30
C THR A 137 -14.78 5.00 3.21
N THR A 138 -15.49 5.09 2.08
CA THR A 138 -15.19 6.09 1.04
C THR A 138 -15.28 7.51 1.56
N TRP A 139 -16.17 7.76 2.54
CA TRP A 139 -16.29 9.04 3.22
C TRP A 139 -15.01 9.42 3.98
N GLN A 140 -14.45 8.49 4.77
CA GLN A 140 -13.19 8.71 5.47
C GLN A 140 -12.04 8.99 4.49
N ASN A 141 -11.90 8.18 3.45
CA ASN A 141 -10.80 8.31 2.50
C ASN A 141 -10.91 9.55 1.60
N PHE A 142 -12.10 10.07 1.33
CA PHE A 142 -12.27 11.14 0.34
C PHE A 142 -13.08 12.33 0.84
N ASP A 143 -14.33 12.11 1.24
CA ASP A 143 -15.27 13.20 1.53
C ASP A 143 -14.87 14.01 2.77
N SER A 144 -14.36 13.35 3.80
CA SER A 144 -13.83 14.00 5.01
C SER A 144 -12.64 14.92 4.70
N LEU A 145 -11.94 14.65 3.59
CA LEU A 145 -10.80 15.40 3.07
C LEU A 145 -11.18 16.38 1.95
N LEU A 146 -12.49 16.67 1.79
CA LEU A 146 -13.01 17.62 0.81
C LEU A 146 -12.69 17.25 -0.65
N ILE A 147 -12.30 15.99 -0.91
CA ILE A 147 -12.01 15.52 -2.27
C ILE A 147 -13.34 15.48 -3.05
N PRO A 148 -13.48 16.14 -4.21
CA PRO A 148 -14.73 16.14 -4.98
C PRO A 148 -15.18 14.75 -5.42
N ALA A 149 -16.49 14.57 -5.65
CA ALA A 149 -17.07 13.28 -6.04
C ALA A 149 -16.61 12.79 -7.42
N ASP A 150 -16.29 13.72 -8.32
CA ASP A 150 -15.78 13.52 -9.68
C ASP A 150 -14.24 13.53 -9.76
N HIS A 151 -13.56 13.66 -8.62
CA HIS A 151 -12.10 13.74 -8.59
C HIS A 151 -11.45 12.45 -9.10
N PRO A 152 -10.41 12.53 -9.96
CA PRO A 152 -9.78 11.35 -10.56
C PRO A 152 -9.21 10.36 -9.54
N SER A 153 -8.81 10.83 -8.34
CA SER A 153 -8.32 9.93 -7.29
C SER A 153 -9.38 8.95 -6.77
N ARG A 154 -10.67 9.13 -7.09
CA ARG A 154 -11.76 8.19 -6.73
C ARG A 154 -11.97 7.08 -7.76
N LYS A 155 -11.19 7.04 -8.85
CA LYS A 155 -11.37 6.03 -9.90
C LYS A 155 -11.19 4.62 -9.35
N LYS A 156 -12.06 3.69 -9.80
CA LYS A 156 -11.90 2.24 -9.57
C LYS A 156 -10.58 1.69 -10.11
N GLY A 157 -10.04 2.34 -11.15
CA GLY A 157 -8.75 1.99 -11.73
C GLY A 157 -7.60 2.14 -10.74
N ASP A 158 -7.69 3.05 -9.76
CA ASP A 158 -6.55 3.49 -8.95
C ASP A 158 -6.64 3.05 -7.47
N ASN A 159 -7.80 2.51 -7.06
CA ASN A 159 -8.09 2.16 -5.67
C ASN A 159 -8.62 0.74 -5.53
N TYR A 160 -8.36 0.12 -4.37
CA TYR A 160 -8.91 -1.19 -4.02
C TYR A 160 -10.19 -1.06 -3.18
N TYR A 161 -11.34 -1.25 -3.83
CA TYR A 161 -12.66 -1.23 -3.20
C TYR A 161 -13.06 -2.63 -2.74
N LEU A 162 -13.56 -2.71 -1.49
CA LEU A 162 -14.27 -3.89 -1.00
C LEU A 162 -15.68 -3.92 -1.62
N ASN A 163 -16.33 -2.76 -1.67
CA ASN A 163 -17.61 -2.49 -2.33
C ASN A 163 -17.79 -0.97 -2.51
N GLY A 164 -18.96 -0.50 -2.93
CA GLY A 164 -19.24 0.92 -3.16
C GLY A 164 -19.16 1.83 -1.92
N THR A 165 -19.05 1.26 -0.72
CA THR A 165 -19.00 2.01 0.55
C THR A 165 -17.67 1.88 1.31
N HIS A 166 -16.93 0.79 1.10
CA HIS A 166 -15.70 0.47 1.83
C HIS A 166 -14.55 0.17 0.89
N MET A 167 -13.35 0.58 1.29
CA MET A 167 -12.12 0.39 0.53
C MET A 167 -10.94 0.16 1.48
N LEU A 168 -9.83 -0.33 0.92
CA LEU A 168 -8.54 -0.20 1.59
C LEU A 168 -8.04 1.23 1.40
N ARG A 169 -7.64 1.89 2.48
CA ARG A 169 -7.22 3.31 2.45
C ARG A 169 -6.09 3.54 1.44
N ALA A 170 -6.22 4.58 0.63
CA ALA A 170 -5.21 4.97 -0.35
C ALA A 170 -4.12 5.88 0.24
N HIS A 171 -4.37 6.43 1.42
CA HIS A 171 -3.46 7.28 2.19
C HIS A 171 -3.81 7.29 3.68
N THR A 172 -2.83 7.58 4.54
CA THR A 172 -3.05 7.71 6.00
C THR A 172 -3.91 8.92 6.37
N SER A 173 -4.02 9.92 5.49
CA SER A 173 -4.89 11.08 5.68
C SER A 173 -6.36 10.73 5.89
N ALA A 174 -6.79 9.52 5.49
CA ALA A 174 -8.14 9.00 5.72
C ALA A 174 -8.55 8.96 7.21
N HIS A 175 -7.58 9.08 8.13
CA HIS A 175 -7.79 9.09 9.57
C HIS A 175 -7.69 10.49 10.21
N GLN A 176 -7.38 11.56 9.44
CA GLN A 176 -7.24 12.91 9.99
C GLN A 176 -8.52 13.35 10.70
N TRP A 177 -9.66 13.24 10.01
CA TRP A 177 -10.92 13.76 10.53
C TRP A 177 -11.38 13.05 11.82
N ASP A 178 -11.29 11.72 11.86
CA ASP A 178 -11.69 10.94 13.04
C ASP A 178 -10.85 11.28 14.27
N LEU A 179 -9.53 11.45 14.08
CA LEU A 179 -8.60 11.79 15.15
C LEU A 179 -8.77 13.24 15.62
N LEU A 180 -8.98 14.17 14.70
CA LEU A 180 -9.35 15.55 15.04
C LEU A 180 -10.66 15.60 15.83
N ARG A 181 -11.68 14.84 15.38
CA ARG A 181 -12.98 14.76 16.07
C ARG A 181 -12.88 14.16 17.46
N SER A 182 -11.87 13.34 17.73
CA SER A 182 -11.59 12.83 19.07
C SER A 182 -10.96 13.87 20.02
N GLY A 183 -10.67 15.08 19.52
CA GLY A 183 -10.13 16.20 20.31
C GLY A 183 -8.60 16.27 20.34
N LEU A 184 -7.91 15.62 19.40
CA LEU A 184 -6.44 15.62 19.37
C LEU A 184 -5.89 16.84 18.64
N ASP A 185 -5.00 17.58 19.32
CA ASP A 185 -4.27 18.71 18.73
C ASP A 185 -2.96 18.28 18.03
N ALA A 186 -2.41 17.11 18.35
CA ALA A 186 -1.17 16.62 17.75
C ALA A 186 -1.13 15.08 17.71
N PHE A 187 -0.94 14.50 16.52
CA PHE A 187 -0.87 13.05 16.37
C PHE A 187 -0.06 12.62 15.14
N LEU A 188 0.46 11.40 15.21
CA LEU A 188 1.07 10.69 14.10
C LEU A 188 0.23 9.46 13.76
N VAL A 189 0.01 9.21 12.47
CA VAL A 189 -0.64 7.98 11.98
C VAL A 189 0.35 7.21 11.13
N VAL A 190 0.51 5.91 11.36
CA VAL A 190 1.43 5.09 10.58
C VAL A 190 0.70 3.84 10.11
N GLY A 191 0.79 3.53 8.83
CA GLY A 191 0.10 2.37 8.32
C GLY A 191 0.39 2.05 6.88
N ASP A 192 0.06 0.81 6.54
CA ASP A 192 -0.07 0.30 5.19
C ASP A 192 -1.21 1.00 4.44
N VAL A 193 -0.96 1.41 3.20
CA VAL A 193 -1.88 2.06 2.27
C VAL A 193 -1.84 1.33 0.94
N TYR A 194 -2.92 1.42 0.18
CA TYR A 194 -3.19 0.50 -0.93
C TYR A 194 -3.57 1.28 -2.19
N ARG A 195 -2.80 1.09 -3.27
CA ARG A 195 -3.04 1.75 -4.57
C ARG A 195 -2.86 0.78 -5.72
N ARG A 196 -3.73 0.91 -6.72
CA ARG A 196 -3.59 0.21 -8.00
C ARG A 196 -2.73 1.09 -8.89
N ASP A 197 -1.60 0.53 -9.33
CA ASP A 197 -0.58 1.30 -10.04
C ASP A 197 0.29 0.36 -10.88
N GLN A 198 1.15 0.94 -11.71
CA GLN A 198 2.11 0.25 -12.57
C GLN A 198 3.07 -0.66 -11.80
N ILE A 199 3.77 -1.52 -12.52
CA ILE A 199 4.76 -2.45 -11.97
C ILE A 199 6.14 -1.99 -12.39
N ASP A 200 6.91 -1.48 -11.43
CA ASP A 200 8.33 -1.16 -11.54
C ASP A 200 9.00 -1.28 -10.17
N SER A 201 10.27 -0.86 -10.06
CA SER A 201 11.04 -0.93 -8.81
C SER A 201 10.66 0.11 -7.75
N GLN A 202 9.77 1.05 -8.07
CA GLN A 202 9.32 2.14 -7.20
C GLN A 202 7.86 2.00 -6.78
N HIS A 203 7.05 1.21 -7.50
CA HIS A 203 5.62 1.03 -7.25
C HIS A 203 5.30 -0.40 -6.77
N TYR A 204 4.55 -0.49 -5.67
CA TYR A 204 4.04 -1.74 -5.11
C TYR A 204 2.58 -1.54 -4.68
N PRO A 205 1.68 -2.56 -4.76
CA PRO A 205 0.26 -2.41 -4.43
C PRO A 205 0.01 -1.97 -2.99
N VAL A 206 0.97 -2.26 -2.11
CA VAL A 206 0.92 -1.97 -0.68
C VAL A 206 2.22 -1.29 -0.29
N PHE A 207 2.13 -0.09 0.21
CA PHE A 207 3.26 0.66 0.75
C PHE A 207 2.82 1.34 2.05
N HIS A 208 3.72 2.04 2.74
CA HIS A 208 3.44 2.58 4.06
C HIS A 208 3.63 4.09 4.10
N GLN A 209 2.73 4.75 4.81
CA GLN A 209 2.82 6.18 5.05
C GLN A 209 2.92 6.48 6.54
N LEU A 210 3.51 7.63 6.83
CA LEU A 210 3.42 8.29 8.12
C LEU A 210 2.79 9.67 7.91
N GLU A 211 1.67 9.89 8.58
CA GLU A 211 0.98 11.17 8.66
C GLU A 211 1.39 11.89 9.93
N GLY A 212 1.56 13.20 9.88
CA GLY A 212 1.61 14.05 11.07
C GLY A 212 0.62 15.20 10.95
N VAL A 213 -0.12 15.45 12.03
CA VAL A 213 -1.06 16.57 12.15
C VAL A 213 -0.73 17.36 13.40
N ARG A 214 -0.80 18.69 13.28
CA ARG A 214 -0.61 19.62 14.40
C ARG A 214 -1.55 20.82 14.26
N LEU A 215 -2.39 21.04 15.28
CA LEU A 215 -3.29 22.18 15.43
C LEU A 215 -2.81 23.17 16.48
N PHE A 216 -2.84 24.47 16.20
CA PHE A 216 -2.44 25.57 17.07
C PHE A 216 -3.66 26.39 17.50
N SER A 217 -3.67 26.83 18.76
CA SER A 217 -4.58 27.89 19.21
C SER A 217 -4.05 29.28 18.84
N LYS A 218 -4.91 30.30 18.91
CA LYS A 218 -4.51 31.70 18.72
C LYS A 218 -3.34 32.10 19.61
N HIS A 219 -3.48 31.86 20.92
CA HIS A 219 -2.48 32.26 21.90
C HIS A 219 -1.15 31.54 21.65
N GLU A 220 -1.20 30.25 21.34
CA GLU A 220 0.00 29.45 21.08
C GLU A 220 0.76 29.93 19.83
N LEU A 221 0.05 30.21 18.75
CA LEU A 221 0.67 30.63 17.49
C LEU A 221 1.37 32.00 17.61
N PHE A 222 0.73 32.94 18.32
CA PHE A 222 1.24 34.31 18.49
C PHE A 222 2.05 34.53 19.77
N THR A 223 2.28 33.47 20.56
CA THR A 223 3.14 33.55 21.76
C THR A 223 4.54 34.08 21.37
N GLY A 224 5.04 35.03 22.15
CA GLY A 224 6.36 35.65 21.95
C GLY A 224 6.40 36.81 20.95
N ILE A 225 5.26 37.18 20.34
CA ILE A 225 5.15 38.35 19.46
C ILE A 225 4.71 39.56 20.27
N LYS A 226 5.40 40.70 20.10
CA LYS A 226 4.99 41.98 20.70
C LYS A 226 3.64 42.39 20.10
N ASP A 227 2.66 42.69 20.95
CA ASP A 227 1.27 42.95 20.57
C ASP A 227 0.53 41.74 19.93
N GLY A 228 0.91 40.50 20.26
CA GLY A 228 0.27 39.29 19.71
C GLY A 228 -1.23 39.13 20.02
N GLU A 229 -1.77 39.85 21.02
CA GLU A 229 -3.20 39.81 21.37
C GLU A 229 -4.10 40.42 20.28
N SER A 230 -3.58 41.40 19.52
CA SER A 230 -4.30 42.04 18.42
C SER A 230 -4.40 41.15 17.18
N LEU A 231 -3.47 40.20 17.03
CA LEU A 231 -3.46 39.23 15.93
C LEU A 231 -4.60 38.23 16.03
N GLN A 232 -5.10 37.76 14.89
CA GLN A 232 -6.20 36.80 14.81
C GLN A 232 -5.81 35.63 13.92
N LEU A 233 -6.40 34.46 14.17
CA LEU A 233 -6.28 33.32 13.27
C LEU A 233 -7.13 33.50 12.00
N PHE A 234 -8.30 34.11 12.18
CA PHE A 234 -9.35 34.13 11.19
C PHE A 234 -9.75 35.54 10.78
N GLU A 235 -10.11 35.68 9.50
CA GLU A 235 -10.70 36.86 8.89
C GLU A 235 -11.76 36.46 7.85
N GLN A 236 -12.42 37.44 7.24
CA GLN A 236 -13.26 37.20 6.06
C GLN A 236 -12.65 37.94 4.87
N SER A 237 -12.06 37.18 3.95
CA SER A 237 -11.30 37.70 2.81
C SER A 237 -11.47 36.81 1.58
N SER A 238 -10.59 36.95 0.58
CA SER A 238 -10.52 36.06 -0.58
C SER A 238 -9.39 35.03 -0.46
N ARG A 239 -9.60 33.86 -1.06
CA ARG A 239 -8.54 32.86 -1.25
C ARG A 239 -7.52 33.38 -2.26
N SER A 240 -6.24 33.16 -1.99
CA SER A 240 -5.13 33.50 -2.88
C SER A 240 -4.18 32.31 -3.02
N ALA A 241 -3.11 32.42 -3.82
CA ALA A 241 -2.07 31.38 -3.88
C ALA A 241 -1.41 31.09 -2.52
N TYR A 242 -1.47 32.04 -1.59
CA TYR A 242 -0.70 31.98 -0.34
C TYR A 242 -1.53 31.66 0.90
N LYS A 243 -2.86 31.79 0.84
CA LYS A 243 -3.75 31.57 2.01
C LYS A 243 -5.19 31.25 1.63
N GLN A 244 -5.91 30.65 2.57
CA GLN A 244 -7.35 30.40 2.52
C GLN A 244 -8.15 31.69 2.77
N GLU A 245 -9.40 31.70 2.32
CA GLU A 245 -10.32 32.84 2.43
C GLU A 245 -10.65 33.23 3.88
N THR A 246 -10.57 32.29 4.81
CA THR A 246 -10.86 32.51 6.23
C THR A 246 -9.62 32.69 7.12
N HIS A 247 -8.42 32.49 6.60
CA HIS A 247 -7.17 32.63 7.38
C HIS A 247 -6.56 34.02 7.20
N THR A 248 -6.02 34.57 8.29
CA THR A 248 -5.14 35.75 8.21
C THR A 248 -3.79 35.37 7.60
N MET A 249 -3.12 36.32 6.95
CA MET A 249 -1.81 36.06 6.34
C MET A 249 -0.76 35.74 7.41
N GLU A 250 -0.85 36.40 8.57
CA GLU A 250 0.05 36.22 9.71
C GLU A 250 -0.02 34.79 10.24
N ALA A 251 -1.23 34.26 10.44
CA ALA A 251 -1.42 32.88 10.87
C ALA A 251 -0.86 31.89 9.84
N THR A 252 -1.22 32.05 8.56
CA THR A 252 -0.75 31.15 7.50
C THR A 252 0.77 31.13 7.41
N LYS A 253 1.45 32.29 7.51
CA LYS A 253 2.91 32.37 7.41
C LYS A 253 3.62 31.73 8.61
N LEU A 254 3.08 31.87 9.82
CA LEU A 254 3.66 31.21 11.00
C LEU A 254 3.48 29.69 10.95
N ILE A 255 2.32 29.19 10.50
CA ILE A 255 2.06 27.76 10.34
C ILE A 255 2.94 27.17 9.24
N GLU A 256 3.05 27.86 8.09
CA GLU A 256 3.93 27.45 6.99
C GLU A 256 5.39 27.36 7.46
N PHE A 257 5.86 28.34 8.22
CA PHE A 257 7.20 28.34 8.78
C PHE A 257 7.43 27.18 9.75
N ASP A 258 6.50 26.94 10.70
CA ASP A 258 6.59 25.82 11.65
C ASP A 258 6.63 24.47 10.94
N LEU A 259 5.76 24.28 9.94
CA LEU A 259 5.71 23.08 9.10
C LEU A 259 7.04 22.84 8.38
N LYS A 260 7.50 23.82 7.58
CA LYS A 260 8.73 23.70 6.78
C LYS A 260 9.96 23.52 7.67
N GLN A 261 10.04 24.22 8.79
CA GLN A 261 11.14 24.08 9.74
C GLN A 261 11.15 22.68 10.38
N THR A 262 9.98 22.17 10.78
CA THR A 262 9.84 20.85 11.40
C THR A 262 10.28 19.75 10.44
N LEU A 263 9.78 19.79 9.21
CA LEU A 263 10.11 18.80 8.19
C LEU A 263 11.58 18.89 7.74
N ALA A 264 12.15 20.09 7.59
CA ALA A 264 13.57 20.25 7.30
C ALA A 264 14.45 19.64 8.40
N LYS A 265 14.13 19.90 9.68
CA LYS A 265 14.83 19.30 10.82
C LYS A 265 14.66 17.78 10.88
N LEU A 266 13.48 17.26 10.52
CA LEU A 266 13.24 15.82 10.45
C LEU A 266 14.13 15.17 9.38
N VAL A 267 14.23 15.77 8.19
CA VAL A 267 15.12 15.28 7.12
C VAL A 267 16.57 15.32 7.57
N THR A 268 17.03 16.43 8.15
CA THR A 268 18.39 16.54 8.69
C THR A 268 18.64 15.49 9.77
N HIS A 269 17.66 15.20 10.63
CA HIS A 269 17.78 14.14 11.64
C HIS A 269 17.90 12.75 11.00
N LEU A 270 17.15 12.47 9.93
CA LEU A 270 17.14 11.17 9.27
C LEU A 270 18.41 10.93 8.42
N PHE A 271 18.77 11.88 7.57
CA PHE A 271 19.83 11.75 6.56
C PHE A 271 21.18 12.36 6.99
N GLY A 272 21.17 13.27 7.97
CA GLY A 272 22.32 14.10 8.34
C GLY A 272 22.36 15.43 7.58
N ASP A 273 23.41 16.20 7.81
CA ASP A 273 23.65 17.47 7.11
C ASP A 273 24.09 17.24 5.65
N GLY A 274 23.77 18.20 4.77
CA GLY A 274 24.26 18.24 3.39
C GLY A 274 23.34 17.60 2.35
N LEU A 275 22.10 17.24 2.72
CA LEU A 275 21.09 16.82 1.76
C LEU A 275 20.38 18.04 1.17
N ASP A 276 20.42 18.18 -0.16
CA ASP A 276 19.71 19.24 -0.85
C ASP A 276 18.21 18.94 -0.89
N ILE A 277 17.42 19.87 -0.33
CA ILE A 277 15.95 19.83 -0.33
C ILE A 277 15.38 21.03 -1.07
N ARG A 278 14.23 20.85 -1.72
CA ARG A 278 13.44 21.95 -2.28
C ARG A 278 11.96 21.77 -1.99
N TRP A 279 11.26 22.89 -1.91
CA TRP A 279 9.80 22.95 -1.77
C TRP A 279 9.18 23.25 -3.13
N VAL A 280 8.23 22.42 -3.54
CA VAL A 280 7.47 22.59 -4.78
C VAL A 280 6.03 22.92 -4.40
N ASP A 281 5.50 24.03 -4.92
CA ASP A 281 4.10 24.37 -4.71
C ASP A 281 3.21 23.35 -5.45
N CYS A 282 2.24 22.78 -4.75
CA CYS A 282 1.34 21.77 -5.30
C CYS A 282 -0.11 22.01 -4.83
N TYR A 283 -0.98 21.05 -5.08
CA TYR A 283 -2.39 21.13 -4.70
C TYR A 283 -2.89 19.83 -4.08
N PHE A 284 -3.50 19.95 -2.90
CA PHE A 284 -4.31 18.89 -2.28
C PHE A 284 -5.67 19.46 -1.86
N PRO A 285 -6.79 18.74 -2.04
CA PRO A 285 -8.11 19.24 -1.64
C PRO A 285 -8.29 19.54 -0.15
N PHE A 286 -7.41 19.01 0.71
CA PHE A 286 -7.47 19.12 2.17
C PHE A 286 -6.40 20.03 2.78
N THR A 287 -5.54 20.64 1.97
CA THR A 287 -4.56 21.64 2.44
C THR A 287 -4.42 22.81 1.46
N HIS A 288 -4.25 24.01 1.99
CA HIS A 288 -3.94 25.21 1.21
C HIS A 288 -3.32 26.31 2.09
N PRO A 289 -2.13 26.86 1.75
CA PRO A 289 -1.25 26.43 0.66
C PRO A 289 -0.68 25.02 0.90
N SER A 290 -0.28 24.36 -0.19
CA SER A 290 0.24 22.99 -0.21
C SER A 290 1.63 22.94 -0.84
N PHE A 291 2.47 22.05 -0.32
CA PHE A 291 3.84 21.86 -0.76
C PHE A 291 4.22 20.39 -0.81
N GLU A 292 4.99 20.03 -1.82
CA GLU A 292 5.78 18.80 -1.84
C GLU A 292 7.22 19.12 -1.47
N MET A 293 7.85 18.22 -0.72
CA MET A 293 9.28 18.31 -0.45
C MET A 293 10.00 17.26 -1.31
N GLU A 294 10.95 17.75 -2.09
CA GLU A 294 11.81 16.90 -2.90
C GLU A 294 13.24 16.90 -2.37
N VAL A 295 13.88 15.74 -2.47
CA VAL A 295 15.27 15.51 -2.06
C VAL A 295 16.11 15.22 -3.30
N SER A 296 17.30 15.84 -3.40
CA SER A 296 18.25 15.47 -4.45
C SER A 296 18.95 14.16 -4.10
N PHE A 297 18.77 13.16 -4.95
CA PHE A 297 19.38 11.83 -4.81
C PHE A 297 19.83 11.32 -6.17
N HIS A 298 21.11 10.93 -6.26
CA HIS A 298 21.74 10.48 -7.52
C HIS A 298 21.57 11.43 -8.72
N GLY A 299 21.50 12.75 -8.47
CA GLY A 299 21.34 13.76 -9.51
C GLY A 299 19.90 13.99 -9.96
N GLU A 300 18.93 13.30 -9.37
CA GLU A 300 17.50 13.47 -9.62
C GLU A 300 16.80 14.06 -8.38
N TRP A 301 15.73 14.82 -8.59
CA TRP A 301 14.89 15.31 -7.50
C TRP A 301 13.72 14.34 -7.29
N LEU A 302 13.60 13.80 -6.08
CA LEU A 302 12.57 12.83 -5.73
C LEU A 302 11.66 13.39 -4.66
N GLU A 303 10.36 13.47 -4.95
CA GLU A 303 9.30 13.81 -3.99
C GLU A 303 9.26 12.77 -2.87
N VAL A 304 9.39 13.17 -1.60
CA VAL A 304 9.37 12.26 -0.45
C VAL A 304 8.17 12.45 0.48
N LEU A 305 7.50 13.60 0.41
CA LEU A 305 6.28 13.90 1.16
C LEU A 305 5.48 15.03 0.51
N GLY A 306 4.18 15.03 0.80
CA GLY A 306 3.26 16.16 0.60
C GLY A 306 2.82 16.74 1.94
N CYS A 307 2.59 18.05 1.99
CA CYS A 307 2.22 18.75 3.20
C CYS A 307 1.49 20.06 2.91
N GLY A 308 0.93 20.69 3.95
CA GLY A 308 0.36 22.02 3.82
C GLY A 308 -0.40 22.48 5.05
N VAL A 309 -0.95 23.69 4.94
CA VAL A 309 -1.86 24.24 5.96
C VAL A 309 -3.24 23.60 5.76
N MET A 310 -3.79 22.97 6.79
CA MET A 310 -5.06 22.22 6.69
C MET A 310 -6.21 23.13 6.29
N GLU A 311 -7.09 22.64 5.41
CA GLU A 311 -8.32 23.33 5.03
C GLU A 311 -9.21 23.58 6.25
N GLN A 312 -9.58 24.85 6.50
CA GLN A 312 -10.34 25.21 7.68
C GLN A 312 -11.72 24.54 7.70
N ARG A 313 -12.31 24.26 6.54
CA ARG A 313 -13.57 23.52 6.44
C ARG A 313 -13.46 22.10 7.00
N LEU A 314 -12.34 21.41 6.77
CA LEU A 314 -12.06 20.09 7.35
C LEU A 314 -11.96 20.21 8.86
N VAL A 315 -11.10 21.11 9.36
CA VAL A 315 -10.85 21.30 10.79
C VAL A 315 -12.12 21.69 11.55
N ASN A 316 -12.91 22.63 11.01
CA ASN A 316 -14.19 23.05 11.57
C ASN A 316 -15.20 21.89 11.61
N SER A 317 -15.28 21.07 10.55
CA SER A 317 -16.22 19.95 10.50
C SER A 317 -15.91 18.85 11.52
N ALA A 318 -14.67 18.77 12.00
CA ALA A 318 -14.24 17.87 13.06
C ALA A 318 -14.48 18.45 14.47
N GLY A 319 -14.88 19.73 14.60
CA GLY A 319 -15.17 20.37 15.88
C GLY A 319 -14.01 21.16 16.51
N ALA A 320 -12.95 21.44 15.75
CA ALA A 320 -11.78 22.20 16.21
C ALA A 320 -11.76 23.64 15.63
N GLN A 321 -12.92 24.31 15.62
CA GLN A 321 -13.11 25.61 14.95
C GLN A 321 -12.28 26.78 15.52
N ASP A 322 -11.75 26.65 16.74
CA ASP A 322 -10.87 27.63 17.37
C ASP A 322 -9.39 27.42 17.02
N ARG A 323 -9.09 26.45 16.13
CA ARG A 323 -7.73 26.03 15.77
C ARG A 323 -7.45 26.15 14.28
N VAL A 324 -6.16 26.30 13.98
CA VAL A 324 -5.56 26.22 12.64
C VAL A 324 -4.43 25.21 12.69
N GLY A 325 -4.08 24.55 11.59
CA GLY A 325 -3.06 23.52 11.67
C GLY A 325 -2.34 23.23 10.37
N TRP A 326 -1.28 22.45 10.47
CA TRP A 326 -0.61 21.84 9.34
C TRP A 326 -0.76 20.32 9.39
N ALA A 327 -0.65 19.71 8.21
CA ALA A 327 -0.54 18.27 8.05
C ALA A 327 0.58 17.93 7.06
N PHE A 328 1.17 16.76 7.21
CA PHE A 328 2.05 16.16 6.20
C PHE A 328 1.82 14.65 6.11
N GLY A 329 2.14 14.07 4.96
CA GLY A 329 2.17 12.63 4.72
C GLY A 329 3.45 12.26 3.99
N LEU A 330 4.27 11.38 4.59
CA LEU A 330 5.52 10.89 4.00
C LEU A 330 5.43 9.43 3.58
N GLY A 331 6.09 9.07 2.48
CA GLY A 331 6.20 7.69 2.02
C GLY A 331 7.40 6.98 2.67
N LEU A 332 7.15 5.97 3.50
CA LEU A 332 8.21 5.30 4.26
C LEU A 332 9.17 4.52 3.35
N GLU A 333 8.66 3.83 2.32
CA GLU A 333 9.49 3.09 1.36
C GLU A 333 10.40 4.02 0.59
N ARG A 334 9.89 5.16 0.10
CA ARG A 334 10.70 6.10 -0.67
C ARG A 334 11.81 6.71 0.18
N LEU A 335 11.50 7.12 1.42
CA LEU A 335 12.52 7.55 2.36
C LEU A 335 13.55 6.44 2.67
N ALA A 336 13.11 5.21 2.88
CA ALA A 336 14.00 4.07 3.14
C ALA A 336 14.91 3.74 1.94
N MET A 337 14.38 3.83 0.72
CA MET A 337 15.14 3.59 -0.50
C MET A 337 16.27 4.60 -0.66
N ILE A 338 16.00 5.88 -0.41
CA ILE A 338 17.01 6.96 -0.45
C ILE A 338 17.99 6.82 0.74
N LEU A 339 17.48 6.64 1.95
CA LEU A 339 18.29 6.66 3.18
C LEU A 339 19.25 5.48 3.26
N TYR A 340 18.80 4.31 2.83
CA TYR A 340 19.54 3.06 2.97
C TYR A 340 20.16 2.58 1.65
N ASP A 341 19.99 3.28 0.52
CA ASP A 341 20.35 2.84 -0.83
C ASP A 341 19.67 1.50 -1.24
N ILE A 342 18.38 1.33 -0.91
CA ILE A 342 17.60 0.13 -1.30
C ILE A 342 17.10 0.30 -2.74
N PRO A 343 17.48 -0.56 -3.69
CA PRO A 343 17.26 -0.32 -5.11
C PRO A 343 15.87 -0.70 -5.62
N ASP A 344 15.06 -1.41 -4.83
CA ASP A 344 13.81 -1.99 -5.28
C ASP A 344 12.83 -2.19 -4.13
N ILE A 345 11.62 -1.64 -4.27
CA ILE A 345 10.55 -1.69 -3.26
C ILE A 345 10.16 -3.12 -2.86
N ARG A 346 10.32 -4.11 -3.74
CA ARG A 346 10.00 -5.51 -3.45
C ARG A 346 10.86 -6.10 -2.33
N LEU A 347 12.04 -5.53 -2.07
CA LEU A 347 12.93 -6.01 -1.01
C LEU A 347 12.32 -5.85 0.38
N PHE A 348 11.47 -4.85 0.61
CA PHE A 348 10.75 -4.69 1.89
C PHE A 348 9.80 -5.86 2.18
N TRP A 349 9.32 -6.55 1.15
CA TRP A 349 8.42 -7.69 1.27
C TRP A 349 9.16 -9.04 1.24
N SER A 350 10.49 -9.03 1.18
CA SER A 350 11.32 -10.22 1.16
C SER A 350 11.54 -10.80 2.55
N GLU A 351 11.49 -12.13 2.65
CA GLU A 351 11.88 -12.88 3.85
C GLU A 351 13.36 -13.30 3.81
N ASP A 352 14.14 -12.78 2.86
CA ASP A 352 15.57 -13.10 2.73
C ASP A 352 16.37 -12.50 3.89
N GLU A 353 16.90 -13.36 4.74
CA GLU A 353 17.76 -12.98 5.87
C GLU A 353 18.99 -12.19 5.45
N ARG A 354 19.47 -12.31 4.20
CA ARG A 354 20.57 -11.48 3.69
C ARG A 354 20.20 -10.00 3.60
N PHE A 355 18.92 -9.68 3.40
CA PHE A 355 18.37 -8.33 3.47
C PHE A 355 18.05 -7.95 4.91
N LEU A 356 17.19 -8.72 5.59
CA LEU A 356 16.62 -8.35 6.91
C LEU A 356 17.69 -8.18 7.99
N LYS A 357 18.74 -9.02 8.01
CA LYS A 357 19.77 -8.94 9.05
C LYS A 357 20.58 -7.64 9.04
N GLN A 358 20.61 -6.92 7.90
CA GLN A 358 21.38 -5.67 7.78
C GLN A 358 20.75 -4.52 8.58
N PHE A 359 19.47 -4.64 8.94
CA PHE A 359 18.71 -3.65 9.72
C PHE A 359 18.54 -4.04 11.19
N ARG A 360 19.10 -5.18 11.62
CA ARG A 360 19.19 -5.58 13.04
C ARG A 360 20.31 -4.80 13.72
N VAL A 361 20.00 -3.55 14.06
CA VAL A 361 20.90 -2.61 14.75
C VAL A 361 20.61 -2.55 16.24
N SER A 362 21.62 -2.15 17.03
CA SER A 362 21.46 -1.98 18.47
C SER A 362 20.70 -0.70 18.81
N GLU A 363 20.95 0.37 18.05
CA GLU A 363 20.34 1.69 18.23
C GLU A 363 19.62 2.10 16.95
N ILE A 364 18.44 2.72 17.07
CA ILE A 364 17.62 3.12 15.91
C ILE A 364 18.31 4.17 15.03
N ASN A 365 19.22 4.97 15.59
CA ASN A 365 19.97 6.01 14.88
C ASN A 365 21.29 5.52 14.27
N GLN A 366 21.61 4.23 14.38
CA GLN A 366 22.80 3.68 13.74
C GLN A 366 22.68 3.87 12.22
N LYS A 367 23.68 4.52 11.60
CA LYS A 367 23.72 4.69 10.15
C LYS A 367 23.90 3.31 9.48
N VAL A 368 22.86 2.87 8.78
CA VAL A 368 22.87 1.64 7.99
C VAL A 368 23.01 2.01 6.52
N LYS A 369 23.88 1.29 5.80
CA LYS A 369 23.95 1.35 4.34
C LYS A 369 23.76 -0.04 3.78
N PHE A 370 22.67 -0.25 3.04
CA PHE A 370 22.35 -1.55 2.46
C PHE A 370 23.46 -2.00 1.52
N GLN A 371 23.89 -3.24 1.67
CA GLN A 371 24.79 -3.91 0.76
C GLN A 371 23.96 -4.70 -0.26
N PRO A 372 23.98 -4.31 -1.55
CA PRO A 372 23.17 -4.94 -2.58
C PRO A 372 23.40 -6.45 -2.70
N LEU A 373 22.31 -7.18 -2.90
CA LEU A 373 22.36 -8.61 -3.19
C LEU A 373 22.73 -8.85 -4.66
N SER A 374 23.39 -9.98 -4.95
CA SER A 374 23.73 -10.36 -6.33
C SER A 374 22.47 -10.43 -7.20
N LYS A 375 22.45 -9.66 -8.30
CA LYS A 375 21.34 -9.67 -9.26
C LYS A 375 21.47 -10.87 -10.19
N TYR A 376 20.39 -11.64 -10.32
CA TYR A 376 20.30 -12.67 -11.35
C TYR A 376 19.99 -12.03 -12.72
N PRO A 377 20.47 -12.61 -13.83
CA PRO A 377 20.13 -12.12 -15.17
C PRO A 377 18.62 -12.10 -15.38
N ALA A 378 18.12 -10.98 -15.88
CA ALA A 378 16.70 -10.83 -16.16
C ALA A 378 16.26 -11.65 -17.39
N VAL A 379 15.01 -12.10 -17.40
CA VAL A 379 14.35 -12.68 -18.58
C VAL A 379 13.29 -11.71 -19.04
N ILE A 380 13.33 -11.34 -20.32
CA ILE A 380 12.38 -10.41 -20.95
C ILE A 380 11.49 -11.20 -21.89
N ASN A 381 10.19 -10.98 -21.80
CA ASN A 381 9.19 -11.61 -22.67
C ASN A 381 8.12 -10.55 -23.00
N ASP A 382 7.50 -10.71 -24.16
CA ASP A 382 6.40 -9.84 -24.60
C ASP A 382 5.09 -10.65 -24.66
N ILE A 383 3.96 -10.04 -24.28
CA ILE A 383 2.61 -10.60 -24.38
C ILE A 383 1.71 -9.61 -25.11
N SER A 384 0.84 -10.11 -25.99
CA SER A 384 -0.17 -9.27 -26.62
C SER A 384 -1.52 -9.93 -26.69
N PHE A 385 -2.57 -9.12 -26.51
CA PHE A 385 -3.95 -9.58 -26.50
C PHE A 385 -4.89 -8.48 -27.01
N TRP A 386 -6.06 -8.90 -27.46
CA TRP A 386 -7.14 -7.98 -27.83
C TRP A 386 -7.90 -7.59 -26.57
N LEU A 387 -8.20 -6.30 -26.43
CA LEU A 387 -9.02 -5.81 -25.33
C LEU A 387 -10.48 -6.25 -25.48
N PRO A 388 -11.19 -6.48 -24.36
CA PRO A 388 -12.63 -6.64 -24.38
C PRO A 388 -13.32 -5.37 -24.92
N SER A 389 -14.56 -5.52 -25.40
CA SER A 389 -15.32 -4.43 -26.02
C SER A 389 -15.63 -3.28 -25.05
N GLU A 390 -15.73 -3.55 -23.75
CA GLU A 390 -15.91 -2.55 -22.70
C GLU A 390 -15.17 -2.94 -21.40
N ASN A 391 -14.91 -1.97 -20.52
CA ASN A 391 -14.50 -2.13 -19.12
C ASN A 391 -13.09 -2.70 -18.84
N TYR A 392 -12.09 -2.38 -19.66
CA TYR A 392 -10.68 -2.67 -19.35
C TYR A 392 -9.93 -1.45 -18.82
N THR A 393 -9.13 -1.66 -17.77
CA THR A 393 -8.09 -0.74 -17.33
C THR A 393 -6.74 -1.46 -17.27
N GLU A 394 -5.64 -0.76 -17.56
CA GLU A 394 -4.29 -1.34 -17.52
C GLU A 394 -3.95 -1.95 -16.14
N ASN A 395 -4.48 -1.33 -15.07
CA ASN A 395 -4.30 -1.82 -13.69
C ASN A 395 -4.98 -3.18 -13.44
N ASP A 396 -5.98 -3.57 -14.23
CA ASP A 396 -6.54 -4.93 -14.16
C ASP A 396 -5.52 -5.97 -14.63
N PHE A 397 -4.76 -5.64 -15.69
CA PHE A 397 -3.66 -6.49 -16.15
C PHE A 397 -2.50 -6.49 -15.16
N TYR A 398 -2.12 -5.35 -14.59
CA TYR A 398 -1.06 -5.30 -13.57
C TYR A 398 -1.43 -6.11 -12.32
N ASP A 399 -2.68 -6.04 -11.85
CA ASP A 399 -3.16 -6.88 -10.74
C ASP A 399 -3.10 -8.38 -11.07
N LEU A 400 -3.45 -8.76 -12.30
CA LEU A 400 -3.31 -10.14 -12.77
C LEU A 400 -1.84 -10.58 -12.78
N VAL A 401 -0.94 -9.74 -13.29
CA VAL A 401 0.51 -10.00 -13.29
C VAL A 401 1.05 -10.15 -11.87
N ARG A 402 0.63 -9.27 -10.93
CA ARG A 402 1.00 -9.37 -9.50
C ARG A 402 0.46 -10.64 -8.84
N THR A 403 -0.75 -11.06 -9.23
CA THR A 403 -1.38 -12.28 -8.69
C THR A 403 -0.67 -13.54 -9.14
N ILE A 404 -0.33 -13.62 -10.43
CA ILE A 404 0.35 -14.78 -10.99
C ILE A 404 1.84 -14.66 -10.67
N GLY A 405 2.54 -13.72 -11.32
CA GLY A 405 3.99 -13.52 -11.28
C GLY A 405 4.56 -13.16 -9.90
N GLY A 406 3.78 -12.46 -9.07
CA GLY A 406 4.23 -11.98 -7.77
C GLY A 406 5.53 -11.19 -7.85
N ASP A 407 6.41 -11.40 -6.88
CA ASP A 407 7.66 -10.65 -6.75
C ASP A 407 8.74 -11.09 -7.78
N LEU A 408 8.46 -12.07 -8.64
CA LEU A 408 9.35 -12.44 -9.74
C LEU A 408 9.38 -11.37 -10.84
N VAL A 409 8.30 -10.61 -11.01
CA VAL A 409 8.18 -9.56 -12.02
C VAL A 409 8.76 -8.26 -11.47
N GLU A 410 9.76 -7.72 -12.16
CA GLU A 410 10.45 -6.47 -11.83
C GLU A 410 9.78 -5.26 -12.47
N LYS A 411 9.34 -5.42 -13.71
CA LYS A 411 8.77 -4.31 -14.47
C LYS A 411 7.79 -4.82 -15.52
N VAL A 412 6.75 -4.05 -15.76
CA VAL A 412 5.81 -4.22 -16.88
C VAL A 412 5.68 -2.90 -17.62
N ASP A 413 5.97 -2.91 -18.93
CA ASP A 413 5.88 -1.74 -19.80
C ASP A 413 4.85 -2.01 -20.91
N LEU A 414 3.84 -1.15 -21.05
CA LEU A 414 3.00 -1.11 -22.25
C LEU A 414 3.82 -0.49 -23.39
N ILE A 415 4.17 -1.29 -24.41
CA ILE A 415 5.09 -0.89 -25.48
C ILE A 415 4.42 -0.58 -26.81
N ASP A 416 3.20 -1.08 -27.06
CA ASP A 416 2.43 -0.75 -28.26
C ASP A 416 0.93 -0.88 -28.03
N LYS A 417 0.16 -0.02 -28.71
CA LYS A 417 -1.30 0.03 -28.68
C LYS A 417 -1.83 0.29 -30.09
N PHE A 418 -2.57 -0.67 -30.63
CA PHE A 418 -3.02 -0.66 -32.02
C PHE A 418 -4.53 -0.86 -32.15
N GLU A 419 -5.20 -0.05 -32.96
CA GLU A 419 -6.60 -0.23 -33.34
C GLU A 419 -6.72 -0.90 -34.72
N HIS A 420 -7.44 -2.03 -34.80
CA HIS A 420 -7.60 -2.76 -36.07
C HIS A 420 -8.70 -2.15 -36.95
N PRO A 421 -8.39 -1.69 -38.17
CA PRO A 421 -9.33 -0.94 -39.02
C PRO A 421 -10.44 -1.79 -39.66
N LYS A 422 -10.30 -3.12 -39.70
CA LYS A 422 -11.28 -4.05 -40.31
C LYS A 422 -11.78 -5.07 -39.28
N SER A 423 -12.60 -4.63 -38.36
CA SER A 423 -13.45 -5.50 -37.54
C SER A 423 -14.80 -5.54 -38.25
N ALA A 424 -15.22 -6.70 -38.76
CA ALA A 424 -16.52 -6.87 -39.45
C ALA A 424 -17.73 -6.76 -38.49
N SER A 425 -17.48 -6.32 -37.26
CA SER A 425 -18.44 -5.95 -36.23
C SER A 425 -18.20 -4.47 -35.90
N THR A 426 -19.25 -3.72 -35.60
CA THR A 426 -19.26 -2.28 -35.25
C THR A 426 -18.38 -1.90 -34.03
N GLU A 427 -17.65 -2.86 -33.46
CA GLU A 427 -16.75 -2.71 -32.33
C GLU A 427 -15.30 -2.49 -32.80
N LYS A 428 -14.72 -1.36 -32.40
CA LYS A 428 -13.28 -1.11 -32.53
C LYS A 428 -12.52 -2.13 -31.68
N ARG A 429 -11.65 -2.93 -32.28
CA ARG A 429 -10.80 -3.89 -31.54
C ARG A 429 -9.42 -3.30 -31.34
N GLN A 430 -9.05 -3.10 -30.09
CA GLN A 430 -7.74 -2.58 -29.70
C GLN A 430 -6.84 -3.73 -29.23
N LYS A 431 -5.57 -3.75 -29.63
CA LYS A 431 -4.55 -4.70 -29.20
C LYS A 431 -3.50 -3.99 -28.37
N GLU A 432 -3.09 -4.60 -27.26
CA GLU A 432 -1.97 -4.13 -26.44
C GLU A 432 -0.80 -5.12 -26.52
N LEU A 433 0.42 -4.59 -26.58
CA LEU A 433 1.66 -5.35 -26.46
C LEU A 433 2.38 -4.87 -25.20
N THR A 434 2.61 -5.79 -24.27
CA THR A 434 3.21 -5.51 -22.98
C THR A 434 4.49 -6.32 -22.82
N ARG A 435 5.55 -5.68 -22.31
CA ARG A 435 6.83 -6.31 -22.01
C ARG A 435 6.99 -6.48 -20.51
N TRP A 436 7.30 -7.68 -20.06
CA TRP A 436 7.67 -7.93 -18.66
C TRP A 436 9.12 -8.35 -18.50
N ARG A 437 9.73 -7.92 -17.40
CA ARG A 437 11.06 -8.34 -16.97
C ARG A 437 10.92 -9.16 -15.69
N CYS A 438 11.43 -10.40 -15.71
CA CYS A 438 11.44 -11.26 -14.53
C CYS A 438 12.85 -11.50 -14.00
N LEU A 439 13.00 -11.66 -12.68
CA LEU A 439 14.25 -12.10 -12.05
C LEU A 439 14.58 -13.53 -12.52
N GLY A 440 15.85 -13.76 -12.90
CA GLY A 440 16.33 -15.09 -13.24
C GLY A 440 16.31 -16.01 -12.02
N GLY A 441 15.29 -16.86 -11.89
CA GLY A 441 15.11 -17.69 -10.70
C GLY A 441 16.34 -18.56 -10.38
N GLY A 442 16.94 -18.30 -9.22
CA GLY A 442 17.88 -19.16 -8.50
C GLY A 442 17.31 -19.45 -7.12
N GLY A 443 16.35 -20.37 -7.03
CA GLY A 443 15.89 -20.88 -5.74
C GLY A 443 17.02 -21.60 -5.02
N SER A 444 17.19 -21.31 -3.74
CA SER A 444 17.98 -22.11 -2.82
C SER A 444 17.51 -23.57 -2.87
N GLY A 445 18.40 -24.49 -3.23
CA GLY A 445 18.26 -25.92 -2.92
C GLY A 445 17.43 -26.82 -3.85
N GLY A 446 17.02 -26.40 -5.05
CA GLY A 446 16.27 -27.25 -6.00
C GLY A 446 17.00 -27.49 -7.33
N SER A 447 17.14 -28.76 -7.74
CA SER A 447 17.80 -29.21 -8.98
C SER A 447 17.42 -28.37 -10.21
N LYS A 448 18.44 -27.99 -11.02
CA LYS A 448 18.36 -27.18 -12.27
C LYS A 448 17.31 -27.63 -13.31
N ARG A 449 16.68 -28.81 -13.16
CA ARG A 449 15.59 -29.29 -14.02
C ARG A 449 14.22 -28.68 -13.66
N HIS A 450 13.92 -28.45 -12.38
CA HIS A 450 12.59 -27.96 -11.96
C HIS A 450 12.30 -26.51 -12.39
N THR A 451 13.32 -25.66 -12.49
CA THR A 451 13.16 -24.26 -12.91
C THR A 451 12.80 -24.09 -14.38
N ARG A 452 13.13 -25.06 -15.25
CA ARG A 452 12.84 -24.98 -16.70
C ARG A 452 11.41 -25.41 -17.04
N GLU A 453 10.84 -26.35 -16.28
CA GLU A 453 9.43 -26.77 -16.41
C GLU A 453 8.46 -25.72 -15.84
N TYR A 454 8.79 -25.12 -14.69
CA TYR A 454 8.04 -23.96 -14.16
C TYR A 454 8.00 -22.81 -15.19
N ARG A 455 9.13 -22.46 -15.82
CA ARG A 455 9.18 -21.35 -16.80
C ARG A 455 8.25 -21.53 -18.01
N LYS A 456 8.07 -22.75 -18.51
CA LYS A 456 7.13 -23.02 -19.62
C LYS A 456 5.68 -23.05 -19.12
N SER A 457 5.42 -23.67 -17.98
CA SER A 457 4.08 -23.74 -17.40
C SER A 457 3.47 -22.37 -17.09
N TRP A 458 4.29 -21.37 -16.73
CA TRP A 458 3.84 -20.05 -16.32
C TRP A 458 3.47 -19.13 -17.47
N ALA A 459 4.30 -19.09 -18.53
CA ALA A 459 3.94 -18.39 -19.76
C ALA A 459 2.68 -19.02 -20.38
N TYR A 460 2.55 -20.36 -20.30
CA TYR A 460 1.32 -21.04 -20.69
C TYR A 460 0.14 -20.70 -19.76
N GLN A 461 0.30 -20.59 -18.44
CA GLN A 461 -0.80 -20.21 -17.54
C GLN A 461 -1.30 -18.78 -17.81
N LEU A 462 -0.42 -17.80 -18.03
CA LEU A 462 -0.85 -16.45 -18.45
C LEU A 462 -1.51 -16.41 -19.84
N VAL A 463 -1.07 -17.27 -20.77
CA VAL A 463 -1.63 -17.38 -22.13
C VAL A 463 -2.91 -18.23 -22.19
N CYS A 464 -3.12 -19.14 -21.24
CA CYS A 464 -4.24 -20.09 -21.19
C CYS A 464 -5.29 -19.75 -20.13
N ILE A 465 -5.12 -18.67 -19.35
CA ILE A 465 -6.21 -18.12 -18.54
C ILE A 465 -7.20 -17.48 -19.52
N PRO A 466 -8.44 -18.01 -19.64
CA PRO A 466 -9.49 -17.23 -20.25
C PRO A 466 -9.68 -16.00 -19.34
N ILE A 467 -9.41 -14.81 -19.88
CA ILE A 467 -9.95 -13.58 -19.30
C ILE A 467 -11.45 -13.85 -19.10
N SER A 468 -11.88 -13.84 -17.83
CA SER A 468 -13.06 -14.56 -17.33
C SER A 468 -14.32 -14.38 -18.17
N ALA A 469 -15.07 -15.48 -18.28
CA ALA A 469 -16.32 -15.71 -19.00
C ALA A 469 -17.54 -14.86 -18.55
N SER A 470 -17.32 -13.70 -17.94
CA SER A 470 -18.38 -12.71 -17.67
C SER A 470 -18.70 -11.84 -18.91
N VAL A 471 -18.01 -12.06 -20.03
CA VAL A 471 -18.05 -11.22 -21.25
C VAL A 471 -18.72 -11.92 -22.44
N LEU A 472 -19.23 -13.16 -22.31
CA LEU A 472 -19.92 -13.83 -23.42
C LEU A 472 -21.22 -14.51 -22.98
N HIS A 473 -22.33 -13.80 -23.20
CA HIS A 473 -23.65 -14.42 -23.35
C HIS A 473 -24.25 -14.03 -24.70
N PHE A 474 -24.78 -15.05 -25.41
CA PHE A 474 -25.52 -15.04 -26.68
C PHE A 474 -24.68 -14.75 -27.95
N VAL A 475 -24.73 -15.57 -29.01
CA VAL A 475 -25.87 -16.29 -29.60
C VAL A 475 -25.46 -17.71 -30.02
N SER A 476 -26.18 -18.73 -29.53
CA SER A 476 -26.22 -20.05 -30.17
C SER A 476 -27.57 -20.20 -30.88
N SER A 477 -27.54 -20.37 -32.19
CA SER A 477 -28.68 -20.90 -32.93
C SER A 477 -28.26 -22.23 -33.54
N HIS A 478 -28.86 -23.30 -33.03
CA HIS A 478 -28.76 -24.66 -33.53
C HIS A 478 -29.19 -24.75 -34.99
N SER A 479 -28.48 -25.57 -35.78
CA SER A 479 -29.09 -26.43 -36.80
C SER A 479 -28.17 -27.62 -37.09
N LEU A 480 -28.72 -28.81 -36.87
CA LEU A 480 -28.17 -30.13 -37.23
C LEU A 480 -27.90 -30.23 -38.73
N TRP A 481 -26.94 -31.04 -39.17
CA TRP A 481 -27.10 -32.03 -40.25
C TRP A 481 -26.01 -33.12 -40.19
N LEU A 482 -26.42 -34.36 -40.49
CA LEU A 482 -25.69 -35.63 -40.40
C LEU A 482 -24.78 -35.92 -41.61
N SER A 483 -23.73 -36.71 -41.34
CA SER A 483 -22.94 -37.64 -42.18
C SER A 483 -22.86 -37.50 -43.72
N THR A 484 -21.64 -37.59 -44.29
CA THR A 484 -21.12 -38.75 -45.05
C THR A 484 -19.74 -38.46 -45.69
N SER A 485 -18.95 -39.52 -45.89
CA SER A 485 -17.61 -39.54 -46.49
C SER A 485 -17.57 -39.14 -47.97
N SER A 486 -16.55 -38.38 -48.39
CA SER A 486 -15.70 -38.70 -49.57
C SER A 486 -14.68 -37.60 -49.83
N ALA A 487 -13.48 -38.00 -50.26
CA ALA A 487 -12.37 -37.14 -50.63
C ALA A 487 -12.68 -36.27 -51.86
N SER A 488 -12.30 -34.99 -51.83
CA SER A 488 -11.66 -34.30 -52.95
C SER A 488 -11.20 -32.90 -52.55
N THR A 489 -10.02 -32.58 -53.03
CA THR A 489 -9.23 -31.36 -52.88
C THR A 489 -9.97 -30.13 -53.41
N PHE A 490 -10.20 -29.11 -52.58
CA PHE A 490 -10.28 -27.71 -53.03
C PHE A 490 -9.87 -26.76 -51.90
N CYS A 491 -8.84 -25.96 -52.18
CA CYS A 491 -8.35 -24.88 -51.33
C CYS A 491 -9.45 -23.82 -51.13
N HIS A 492 -9.82 -23.54 -49.89
CA HIS A 492 -10.24 -22.20 -49.49
C HIS A 492 -9.78 -21.89 -48.06
N VAL A 493 -9.19 -20.71 -47.94
CA VAL A 493 -8.46 -20.15 -46.81
C VAL A 493 -9.42 -19.81 -45.66
N ALA A 494 -9.20 -20.41 -44.49
CA ALA A 494 -9.68 -19.91 -43.20
C ALA A 494 -8.47 -19.43 -42.40
N PRO A 495 -8.49 -18.22 -41.78
CA PRO A 495 -7.35 -17.75 -41.02
C PRO A 495 -7.28 -18.50 -39.69
N ALA A 496 -6.27 -19.35 -39.56
CA ALA A 496 -5.84 -19.88 -38.28
C ALA A 496 -5.39 -18.71 -37.37
N LEU A 497 -5.89 -18.70 -36.13
CA LEU A 497 -5.36 -17.89 -35.04
C LEU A 497 -3.85 -18.13 -34.90
N SER A 498 -3.04 -17.16 -35.28
CA SER A 498 -1.59 -17.20 -35.08
C SER A 498 -1.21 -16.48 -33.78
N LEU A 499 -0.94 -17.26 -32.74
CA LEU A 499 -0.18 -16.82 -31.57
C LEU A 499 1.32 -16.90 -31.94
N SER A 500 1.98 -15.76 -32.04
CA SER A 500 3.43 -15.68 -32.27
C SER A 500 4.15 -15.38 -30.95
N CYS A 501 4.61 -16.42 -30.25
CA CYS A 501 5.68 -16.26 -29.25
C CYS A 501 7.03 -16.16 -29.98
N ARG A 502 7.62 -14.96 -30.06
CA ARG A 502 9.04 -14.83 -30.45
C ARG A 502 9.91 -14.89 -29.21
N VAL A 503 10.64 -15.99 -29.05
CA VAL A 503 11.80 -16.05 -28.16
C VAL A 503 12.97 -15.42 -28.92
N PRO A 504 13.71 -14.44 -28.39
CA PRO A 504 14.91 -13.94 -29.05
C PRO A 504 15.96 -15.06 -29.09
N ASN A 505 16.37 -15.47 -30.28
CA ASN A 505 17.52 -16.35 -30.46
C ASN A 505 18.77 -15.62 -29.97
N ALA A 506 19.50 -16.24 -29.05
CA ALA A 506 20.86 -15.85 -28.74
C ALA A 506 21.70 -15.97 -30.02
N LEU A 507 22.33 -14.86 -30.43
CA LEU A 507 23.36 -14.86 -31.47
C LEU A 507 24.53 -15.74 -31.01
N PRO A 508 25.04 -16.67 -31.85
CA PRO A 508 26.35 -17.23 -31.64
C PRO A 508 27.41 -16.21 -32.11
N ASN A 509 28.43 -15.96 -31.30
CA ASN A 509 29.70 -15.39 -31.79
C ASN A 509 30.36 -16.39 -32.76
N PRO A 510 31.20 -15.96 -33.73
CA PRO A 510 31.37 -14.64 -34.35
C PRO A 510 30.68 -14.51 -35.71
#